data_AF-A0A916MMI1-F1
#
_entry.id   AF-A0A916MMI1-F1
#
_cell.length_a   1.000
_cell.length_b   1.000
_cell.length_c   1.000
_cell.angle_alpha   90.00
_cell.angle_beta   90.00
_cell.angle_gamma   90.00
#
_symmetry.space_group_name_H-M   'P 1'
#
loop_
_entity.id
_entity.type
_entity.pdbx_description
1 polymer ?
#
loop_
_entity_poly.entity_id
_entity_poly.type
_entity_poly.pdbx_seq_one_letter_code
_entity_poly.pdbx_strand_id
1 'polypeptide(L)'
;MSNFFSFLASLFRPAKYPTDSDTEPAQVMQSKVLLIVYDPVMDKSTGKTLSQTMKWYNPTDLVIAFVGDLLQVSNGMARYQIAQRVDVDEFPVKKDGFRYTPQTYLDIMKNGATPHTPSEVDYYAILNKHNVLQRVARNEVDEVWIFAFPHAGFYESTMGGPGAFWCNGPTLKSTEASKRRFVVMGFSFERYVGEMLEAYGHRAESIMDKTFSKVSGDANLWKRFIRYEKTAPGKSACGNIHFAPNSQVDYDWSNPTPVVSECYDWLLNFPNFEGDKRIVAASEWGGGDIREHHKWWFNHFPRVAGRKNGVHNNWWQYVVNPQRVIV
;
A
#
# COMPACT_ATOMS: atom_id res chain seq x y z
N MET A 1 -27.37 18.72 -39.51
CA MET A 1 -26.09 17.97 -39.38
C MET A 1 -25.19 18.49 -38.25
N SER A 2 -25.21 19.77 -37.85
CA SER A 2 -24.31 20.29 -36.79
C SER A 2 -24.60 19.77 -35.37
N ASN A 3 -25.85 19.50 -35.01
CA ASN A 3 -26.21 18.97 -33.68
C ASN A 3 -25.73 17.52 -33.42
N PHE A 4 -25.61 16.69 -34.47
CA PHE A 4 -25.16 15.31 -34.33
C PHE A 4 -23.64 15.22 -34.10
N PHE A 5 -22.87 16.07 -34.79
CA PHE A 5 -21.42 16.21 -34.55
C PHE A 5 -21.11 16.84 -33.20
N SER A 6 -21.92 17.81 -32.73
CA SER A 6 -21.81 18.36 -31.37
C SER A 6 -22.10 17.31 -30.29
N PHE A 7 -23.09 16.45 -30.50
CA PHE A 7 -23.44 15.36 -29.59
C PHE A 7 -22.35 14.28 -29.54
N LEU A 8 -21.84 13.85 -30.70
CA LEU A 8 -20.70 12.93 -30.78
C LEU A 8 -19.43 13.52 -30.16
N ALA A 9 -19.13 14.80 -30.38
CA ALA A 9 -17.99 15.46 -29.75
C ALA A 9 -18.15 15.58 -28.21
N SER A 10 -19.39 15.65 -27.70
CA SER A 10 -19.65 15.66 -26.26
C SER A 10 -19.45 14.29 -25.59
N LEU A 11 -19.62 13.20 -26.34
CA LEU A 11 -19.35 11.82 -25.90
C LEU A 11 -17.84 11.52 -25.75
N PHE A 12 -16.98 12.33 -26.35
CA PHE A 12 -15.52 12.22 -26.26
C PHE A 12 -14.86 13.33 -25.43
N ARG A 13 -15.64 14.17 -24.72
CA ARG A 13 -15.05 15.12 -23.78
C ARG A 13 -14.56 14.35 -22.55
N PRO A 14 -13.25 14.35 -22.25
CA PRO A 14 -12.78 13.79 -20.99
C PRO A 14 -13.51 14.50 -19.85
N ALA A 15 -13.91 13.73 -18.84
CA ALA A 15 -14.54 14.29 -17.66
C ALA A 15 -13.69 15.45 -17.14
N LYS A 16 -14.33 16.59 -16.86
CA LYS A 16 -13.61 17.77 -16.34
C LYS A 16 -12.89 17.36 -15.06
N TYR A 17 -11.64 17.79 -14.94
CA TYR A 17 -10.88 17.61 -13.71
C TYR A 17 -11.63 18.27 -12.54
N PRO A 18 -11.68 17.66 -11.34
CA PRO A 18 -12.48 18.18 -10.24
C PRO A 18 -12.08 19.60 -9.86
N THR A 19 -13.08 20.43 -9.55
CA THR A 19 -12.86 21.80 -9.06
C THR A 19 -12.62 21.80 -7.56
N ASP A 20 -11.80 22.74 -7.10
CA ASP A 20 -11.51 22.96 -5.70
C ASP A 20 -12.77 23.30 -4.89
N SER A 21 -12.72 22.98 -3.60
CA SER A 21 -13.83 23.15 -2.67
C SER A 21 -13.30 23.14 -1.25
N ASP A 22 -13.44 24.24 -0.51
CA ASP A 22 -12.95 24.29 0.88
C ASP A 22 -13.82 23.50 1.86
N THR A 23 -15.08 23.24 1.49
CA THR A 23 -16.09 22.63 2.36
C THR A 23 -16.44 21.18 2.00
N GLU A 24 -15.69 20.54 1.09
CA GLU A 24 -15.98 19.15 0.74
C GLU A 24 -15.73 18.25 1.96
N PRO A 25 -16.68 17.43 2.43
CA PRO A 25 -16.47 16.64 3.64
C PRO A 25 -15.36 15.59 3.42
N ALA A 26 -14.46 15.46 4.41
CA ALA A 26 -13.57 14.31 4.50
C ALA A 26 -14.39 13.04 4.70
N GLN A 27 -14.18 12.03 3.88
CA GLN A 27 -14.94 10.78 3.98
C GLN A 27 -14.12 9.67 4.63
N VAL A 28 -14.77 8.93 5.53
CA VAL A 28 -14.23 7.68 6.07
C VAL A 28 -14.28 6.63 4.97
N MET A 29 -13.14 6.00 4.69
CA MET A 29 -13.05 4.89 3.75
C MET A 29 -13.06 3.56 4.47
N GLN A 30 -13.77 2.61 3.87
CA GLN A 30 -13.79 1.22 4.29
C GLN A 30 -13.34 0.34 3.13
N SER A 31 -12.52 -0.66 3.43
CA SER A 31 -12.08 -1.69 2.48
C SER A 31 -12.38 -3.08 3.03
N LYS A 32 -13.11 -3.90 2.26
CA LYS A 32 -13.38 -5.32 2.56
C LYS A 32 -12.26 -6.19 2.01
N VAL A 33 -11.53 -6.85 2.90
CA VAL A 33 -10.34 -7.63 2.56
C VAL A 33 -10.70 -9.11 2.45
N LEU A 34 -10.29 -9.74 1.36
CA LEU A 34 -10.06 -11.19 1.32
C LEU A 34 -8.67 -11.49 1.86
N LEU A 35 -8.59 -12.12 3.03
CA LEU A 35 -7.33 -12.57 3.61
C LEU A 35 -7.07 -14.02 3.19
N ILE A 36 -5.95 -14.27 2.52
CA ILE A 36 -5.50 -15.60 2.12
C ILE A 36 -4.18 -15.88 2.86
N VAL A 37 -4.09 -17.01 3.54
CA VAL A 37 -2.90 -17.41 4.29
C VAL A 37 -2.36 -18.71 3.72
N TYR A 38 -1.21 -18.66 3.05
CA TYR A 38 -0.47 -19.83 2.59
C TYR A 38 0.45 -20.34 3.69
N ASP A 39 -0.03 -21.32 4.47
CA ASP A 39 0.72 -21.94 5.56
C ASP A 39 0.69 -23.48 5.41
N PRO A 40 1.51 -24.05 4.50
CA PRO A 40 1.45 -25.46 4.16
C PRO A 40 1.83 -26.35 5.34
N VAL A 41 1.22 -27.53 5.42
CA VAL A 41 1.56 -28.60 6.36
C VAL A 41 2.91 -29.20 5.96
N MET A 42 3.86 -29.13 6.88
CA MET A 42 5.23 -29.63 6.68
C MET A 42 5.38 -31.09 7.05
N ASP A 43 4.55 -31.58 7.97
CA ASP A 43 4.50 -32.96 8.41
C ASP A 43 3.05 -33.41 8.54
N LYS A 44 2.64 -34.33 7.66
CA LYS A 44 1.27 -34.84 7.61
C LYS A 44 0.89 -35.69 8.83
N SER A 45 1.85 -36.26 9.54
CA SER A 45 1.58 -37.10 10.71
C SER A 45 1.22 -36.27 11.94
N THR A 46 1.83 -35.09 12.07
CA THR A 46 1.60 -34.16 13.18
C THR A 46 0.66 -33.02 12.83
N GLY A 47 0.40 -32.78 11.54
CA GLY A 47 -0.37 -31.64 11.04
C GLY A 47 0.37 -30.31 11.20
N LYS A 48 1.67 -30.34 11.51
CA LYS A 48 2.45 -29.15 11.83
C LYS A 48 2.65 -28.29 10.58
N THR A 49 2.26 -27.02 10.64
CA THR A 49 2.38 -26.10 9.51
C THR A 49 3.79 -25.51 9.39
N LEU A 50 4.02 -24.78 8.30
CA LEU A 50 5.28 -24.13 8.01
C LEU A 50 5.60 -23.06 9.05
N SER A 51 4.65 -22.19 9.36
CA SER A 51 4.79 -21.15 10.37
C SER A 51 5.17 -21.74 11.74
N GLN A 52 4.52 -22.84 12.15
CA GLN A 52 4.85 -23.56 13.39
C GLN A 52 6.22 -24.24 13.34
N THR A 53 6.62 -24.74 12.17
CA THR A 53 7.93 -25.39 11.97
C THR A 53 9.08 -24.39 12.07
N MET A 54 8.86 -23.18 11.52
CA MET A 54 9.84 -22.11 11.49
C MET A 54 9.74 -21.16 12.69
N LYS A 55 8.71 -21.31 13.54
CA LYS A 55 8.41 -20.43 14.69
C LYS A 55 8.19 -18.97 14.27
N TRP A 56 7.46 -18.79 13.18
CA TRP A 56 7.10 -17.48 12.65
C TRP A 56 5.84 -16.91 13.31
N TYR A 57 5.56 -15.64 13.04
CA TYR A 57 4.47 -14.91 13.68
C TYR A 57 3.09 -15.42 13.23
N ASN A 58 2.09 -15.27 14.10
CA ASN A 58 0.72 -15.61 13.77
C ASN A 58 0.11 -14.53 12.85
N PRO A 59 -0.41 -14.87 11.66
CA PRO A 59 -1.02 -13.90 10.75
C PRO A 59 -2.19 -13.11 11.37
N THR A 60 -2.92 -13.71 12.31
CA THR A 60 -4.04 -13.04 13.01
C THR A 60 -3.54 -11.84 13.81
N ASP A 61 -2.48 -12.04 14.60
CA ASP A 61 -1.93 -11.01 15.47
C ASP A 61 -1.31 -9.88 14.64
N LEU A 62 -0.61 -10.24 13.56
CA LEU A 62 -0.07 -9.30 12.59
C LEU A 62 -1.16 -8.44 11.96
N VAL A 63 -2.25 -9.04 11.48
CA VAL A 63 -3.38 -8.32 10.87
C VAL A 63 -4.07 -7.41 11.88
N ILE A 64 -4.31 -7.87 13.11
CA ILE A 64 -4.94 -7.05 14.16
C ILE A 64 -4.09 -5.82 14.45
N ALA A 65 -2.78 -5.99 14.65
CA ALA A 65 -1.87 -4.90 14.94
C ALA A 65 -1.75 -3.92 13.75
N PHE A 66 -1.63 -4.43 12.53
CA PHE A 66 -1.54 -3.63 11.31
C PHE A 66 -2.81 -2.79 11.07
N VAL A 67 -3.99 -3.40 11.17
CA VAL A 67 -5.27 -2.67 11.04
C VAL A 67 -5.42 -1.65 12.16
N GLY A 68 -4.98 -1.99 13.39
CA GLY A 68 -4.97 -1.07 14.53
C GLY A 68 -4.10 0.16 14.27
N ASP A 69 -2.89 -0.03 13.75
CA ASP A 69 -1.99 1.07 13.40
C ASP A 69 -2.60 1.96 12.32
N LEU A 70 -3.11 1.37 11.23
CA LEU A 70 -3.76 2.14 10.15
C LEU A 70 -4.97 2.93 10.65
N LEU A 71 -5.77 2.36 11.55
CA LEU A 71 -6.90 3.04 12.17
C LEU A 71 -6.43 4.22 13.02
N GLN A 72 -5.36 4.03 13.81
CA GLN A 72 -4.77 5.05 14.68
C GLN A 72 -4.21 6.22 13.85
N VAL A 73 -3.30 5.94 12.93
CA VAL A 73 -2.55 6.98 12.18
C VAL A 73 -3.42 7.72 11.18
N SER A 74 -4.56 7.14 10.78
CA SER A 74 -5.57 7.81 9.94
C SER A 74 -6.63 8.58 10.74
N ASN A 75 -6.57 8.55 12.08
CA ASN A 75 -7.62 9.07 12.97
C ASN A 75 -9.02 8.52 12.63
N GLY A 76 -9.09 7.21 12.35
CA GLY A 76 -10.34 6.51 12.03
C GLY A 76 -10.84 6.67 10.59
N MET A 77 -10.10 7.36 9.72
CA MET A 77 -10.48 7.62 8.32
C MET A 77 -10.24 6.42 7.40
N ALA A 78 -9.29 5.54 7.74
CA ALA A 78 -9.03 4.30 7.02
C ALA A 78 -9.48 3.11 7.86
N ARG A 79 -10.44 2.34 7.34
CA ARG A 79 -11.02 1.18 8.03
C ARG A 79 -10.91 -0.07 7.17
N TYR A 80 -10.24 -1.07 7.69
CA TYR A 80 -10.06 -2.35 7.03
C TYR A 80 -10.89 -3.42 7.74
N GLN A 81 -11.68 -4.15 6.98
CA GLN A 81 -12.49 -5.25 7.49
C GLN A 81 -12.09 -6.54 6.78
N ILE A 82 -11.69 -7.56 7.52
CA ILE A 82 -11.52 -8.90 6.96
C ILE A 82 -12.91 -9.46 6.66
N ALA A 83 -13.32 -9.42 5.40
CA ALA A 83 -14.62 -9.92 4.95
C ALA A 83 -14.62 -11.45 4.88
N GLN A 84 -13.48 -12.05 4.57
CA GLN A 84 -13.27 -13.49 4.64
C GLN A 84 -11.79 -13.79 4.87
N ARG A 85 -11.51 -14.81 5.67
CA ARG A 85 -10.21 -15.47 5.76
C ARG A 85 -10.26 -16.85 5.12
N VAL A 86 -9.22 -17.20 4.38
CA VAL A 86 -9.00 -18.52 3.80
C VAL A 86 -7.58 -18.97 4.15
N ASP A 87 -7.46 -19.99 4.99
CA ASP A 87 -6.20 -20.66 5.26
C ASP A 87 -6.00 -21.78 4.22
N VAL A 88 -4.81 -21.83 3.61
CA VAL A 88 -4.50 -22.70 2.49
C VAL A 88 -3.31 -23.59 2.84
N ASP A 89 -3.58 -24.88 2.96
CA ASP A 89 -2.56 -25.93 3.10
C ASP A 89 -1.93 -26.25 1.74
N GLU A 90 -1.21 -25.29 1.16
CA GLU A 90 -0.45 -25.51 -0.05
C GLU A 90 0.72 -24.53 -0.18
N PHE A 91 1.76 -24.92 -0.91
CA PHE A 91 2.69 -23.96 -1.49
C PHE A 91 2.02 -23.37 -2.74
N PRO A 92 1.96 -22.04 -2.94
CA PRO A 92 1.37 -21.48 -4.15
C PRO A 92 2.21 -21.84 -5.38
N VAL A 93 1.54 -21.96 -6.53
CA VAL A 93 2.20 -22.29 -7.80
C VAL A 93 2.92 -21.08 -8.37
N LYS A 94 4.12 -21.30 -8.92
CA LYS A 94 4.92 -20.31 -9.63
C LYS A 94 4.40 -20.10 -11.05
N LYS A 95 4.83 -19.01 -11.69
CA LYS A 95 4.43 -18.68 -13.07
C LYS A 95 4.74 -19.78 -14.10
N ASP A 96 5.74 -20.60 -13.85
CA ASP A 96 6.15 -21.71 -14.71
C ASP A 96 5.50 -23.06 -14.33
N GLY A 97 4.56 -23.04 -13.37
CA GLY A 97 3.91 -24.25 -12.87
C GLY A 97 4.66 -24.96 -11.74
N PHE A 98 5.87 -24.51 -11.37
CA PHE A 98 6.61 -25.10 -10.26
C PHE A 98 5.86 -24.91 -8.93
N ARG A 99 5.95 -25.90 -8.05
CA ARG A 99 5.42 -25.83 -6.69
C ARG A 99 6.41 -26.45 -5.73
N TYR A 100 6.75 -25.72 -4.67
CA TYR A 100 7.55 -26.29 -3.59
C TYR A 100 6.81 -27.44 -2.90
N THR A 101 7.60 -28.33 -2.34
CA THR A 101 7.15 -29.35 -1.38
C THR A 101 7.72 -29.00 -0.02
N PRO A 102 7.22 -29.59 1.08
CA PRO A 102 7.82 -29.40 2.39
C PRO A 102 9.34 -29.63 2.39
N GLN A 103 9.81 -30.70 1.75
CA GLN A 103 11.22 -31.03 1.69
C GLN A 103 12.02 -30.00 0.89
N THR A 104 11.61 -29.72 -0.35
CA THR A 104 12.35 -28.80 -1.22
C THR A 104 12.38 -27.37 -0.68
N TYR A 105 11.36 -26.97 0.09
CA TYR A 105 11.36 -25.68 0.79
C TYR A 105 12.30 -25.67 2.00
N LEU A 106 12.31 -26.74 2.82
CA LEU A 106 13.23 -26.84 3.95
C LEU A 106 14.70 -26.89 3.52
N ASP A 107 14.98 -27.50 2.37
CA ASP A 107 16.34 -27.52 1.83
C ASP A 107 16.85 -26.11 1.51
N ILE A 108 15.96 -25.20 1.08
CA ILE A 108 16.31 -23.79 0.89
C ILE A 108 16.55 -23.12 2.24
N MET A 109 15.58 -23.24 3.16
CA MET A 109 15.61 -22.48 4.41
C MET A 109 16.66 -22.95 5.42
N LYS A 110 17.08 -24.23 5.36
CA LYS A 110 17.99 -24.83 6.35
C LYS A 110 19.29 -25.34 5.77
N ASN A 111 19.28 -25.78 4.51
CA ASN A 111 20.39 -26.51 3.91
C ASN A 111 21.10 -25.70 2.81
N GLY A 112 20.71 -24.43 2.61
CA GLY A 112 21.36 -23.53 1.66
C GLY A 112 21.10 -23.85 0.19
N ALA A 113 20.06 -24.64 -0.12
CA ALA A 113 19.67 -24.88 -1.50
C ALA A 113 19.24 -23.57 -2.19
N THR A 114 19.51 -23.47 -3.49
CA THR A 114 19.14 -22.28 -4.27
C THR A 114 17.62 -22.23 -4.46
N PRO A 115 16.96 -21.09 -4.20
CA PRO A 115 15.53 -20.93 -4.49
C PRO A 115 15.22 -21.09 -5.99
N HIS A 116 14.09 -21.71 -6.30
CA HIS A 116 13.58 -21.84 -7.67
C HIS A 116 13.49 -20.51 -8.42
N THR A 117 13.80 -20.53 -9.71
CA THR A 117 13.70 -19.39 -10.63
C THR A 117 12.99 -19.84 -11.91
N PRO A 118 11.99 -19.09 -12.42
CA PRO A 118 11.49 -17.79 -11.96
C PRO A 118 10.86 -17.82 -10.56
N SER A 119 11.05 -16.73 -9.80
CA SER A 119 10.65 -16.68 -8.40
C SER A 119 9.18 -16.27 -8.23
N GLU A 120 8.57 -15.67 -9.25
CA GLU A 120 7.24 -15.08 -9.14
C GLU A 120 6.13 -16.14 -9.04
N VAL A 121 5.16 -15.84 -8.18
CA VAL A 121 3.92 -16.60 -8.07
C VAL A 121 3.03 -16.39 -9.29
N ASP A 122 2.22 -17.40 -9.62
CA ASP A 122 1.12 -17.24 -10.56
C ASP A 122 -0.08 -16.57 -9.87
N TYR A 123 -0.15 -15.24 -9.94
CA TYR A 123 -1.31 -14.49 -9.46
C TYR A 123 -2.62 -14.94 -10.10
N TYR A 124 -2.62 -15.34 -11.39
CA TYR A 124 -3.85 -15.70 -12.09
C TYR A 124 -4.43 -17.02 -11.57
N ALA A 125 -3.58 -17.98 -11.22
CA ALA A 125 -4.03 -19.19 -10.52
C ALA A 125 -4.74 -18.85 -9.19
N ILE A 126 -4.21 -17.91 -8.41
CA ILE A 126 -4.81 -17.47 -7.14
C ILE A 126 -6.13 -16.72 -7.39
N LEU A 127 -6.14 -15.75 -8.31
CA LEU A 127 -7.34 -14.98 -8.64
C LEU A 127 -8.49 -15.88 -9.11
N ASN A 128 -8.18 -16.88 -9.93
CA ASN A 128 -9.17 -17.86 -10.40
C ASN A 128 -9.63 -18.79 -9.27
N LYS A 129 -8.71 -19.37 -8.50
CA LYS A 129 -9.03 -20.29 -7.39
C LYS A 129 -9.99 -19.66 -6.37
N HIS A 130 -9.83 -18.37 -6.08
CA HIS A 130 -10.64 -17.66 -5.09
C HIS A 130 -11.73 -16.77 -5.71
N ASN A 131 -11.98 -16.89 -7.01
CA ASN A 131 -12.97 -16.10 -7.77
C ASN A 131 -12.83 -14.58 -7.56
N VAL A 132 -11.62 -14.07 -7.33
CA VAL A 132 -11.37 -12.69 -6.85
C VAL A 132 -12.03 -11.65 -7.75
N LEU A 133 -11.90 -11.78 -9.07
CA LEU A 133 -12.45 -10.82 -10.01
C LEU A 133 -13.98 -10.69 -9.84
N GLN A 134 -14.70 -11.81 -9.76
CA GLN A 134 -16.16 -11.78 -9.62
C GLN A 134 -16.58 -11.23 -8.25
N ARG A 135 -15.82 -11.54 -7.20
CA ARG A 135 -16.10 -11.03 -5.86
C ARG A 135 -15.90 -9.52 -5.77
N VAL A 136 -14.86 -8.99 -6.43
CA VAL A 136 -14.65 -7.53 -6.57
C VAL A 136 -15.80 -6.91 -7.39
N ALA A 137 -16.19 -7.54 -8.49
CA ALA A 137 -17.30 -7.06 -9.33
C ALA A 137 -18.65 -7.03 -8.60
N ARG A 138 -18.89 -7.97 -7.68
CA ARG A 138 -20.10 -8.06 -6.84
C ARG A 138 -20.01 -7.28 -5.53
N ASN A 139 -18.93 -6.52 -5.32
CA ASN A 139 -18.70 -5.75 -4.09
C ASN A 139 -18.70 -6.63 -2.82
N GLU A 140 -18.23 -7.87 -2.91
CA GLU A 140 -18.04 -8.74 -1.75
C GLU A 140 -16.72 -8.44 -1.06
N VAL A 141 -15.70 -8.11 -1.84
CA VAL A 141 -14.36 -7.72 -1.40
C VAL A 141 -13.89 -6.55 -2.26
N ASP A 142 -12.98 -5.74 -1.73
CA ASP A 142 -12.40 -4.56 -2.38
C ASP A 142 -10.91 -4.74 -2.64
N GLU A 143 -10.23 -5.56 -1.82
CA GLU A 143 -8.82 -5.91 -2.00
C GLU A 143 -8.49 -7.29 -1.41
N VAL A 144 -7.28 -7.78 -1.72
CA VAL A 144 -6.79 -9.10 -1.29
C VAL A 144 -5.49 -8.93 -0.51
N TRP A 145 -5.41 -9.50 0.68
CA TRP A 145 -4.16 -9.60 1.45
C TRP A 145 -3.71 -11.05 1.47
N ILE A 146 -2.47 -11.30 1.07
CA ILE A 146 -1.90 -12.63 1.00
C ILE A 146 -0.74 -12.71 1.98
N PHE A 147 -0.87 -13.58 2.97
CA PHE A 147 0.24 -13.98 3.81
C PHE A 147 0.91 -15.22 3.23
N ALA A 148 2.23 -15.16 3.13
CA ALA A 148 3.05 -16.27 2.70
C ALA A 148 4.41 -16.23 3.42
N PHE A 149 5.38 -16.92 2.83
CA PHE A 149 6.70 -17.16 3.37
C PHE A 149 7.78 -16.66 2.40
N PRO A 150 9.04 -16.52 2.83
CA PRO A 150 10.17 -16.17 1.95
C PRO A 150 10.22 -17.05 0.71
N HIS A 151 10.55 -16.45 -0.43
CA HIS A 151 10.56 -17.12 -1.73
C HIS A 151 9.20 -17.62 -2.23
N ALA A 152 8.06 -17.21 -1.63
CA ALA A 152 6.73 -17.51 -2.19
C ALA A 152 6.42 -16.75 -3.48
N GLY A 153 7.10 -15.64 -3.78
CA GLY A 153 7.06 -14.98 -5.09
C GLY A 153 6.05 -13.85 -5.22
N PHE A 154 5.63 -13.27 -4.10
CA PHE A 154 4.72 -12.12 -4.07
C PHE A 154 5.50 -10.81 -4.16
N TYR A 155 4.88 -9.82 -4.80
CA TYR A 155 5.25 -8.42 -4.66
C TYR A 155 4.59 -7.90 -3.39
N GLU A 156 5.15 -6.87 -2.79
CA GLU A 156 4.54 -6.19 -1.64
C GLU A 156 3.16 -5.63 -1.98
N SER A 157 3.02 -5.07 -3.18
CA SER A 157 1.71 -4.81 -3.77
C SER A 157 1.70 -4.97 -5.30
N THR A 158 0.50 -5.17 -5.84
CA THR A 158 0.19 -5.08 -7.27
C THR A 158 -1.29 -4.72 -7.44
N MET A 159 -1.66 -4.16 -8.60
CA MET A 159 -3.02 -3.73 -8.89
C MET A 159 -3.60 -4.45 -10.11
N GLY A 160 -4.85 -4.89 -9.99
CA GLY A 160 -5.68 -5.37 -11.09
C GLY A 160 -6.93 -4.52 -11.29
N GLY A 161 -7.68 -4.83 -12.35
CA GLY A 161 -8.94 -4.21 -12.73
C GLY A 161 -8.82 -3.09 -13.76
N PRO A 162 -9.97 -2.52 -14.20
CA PRO A 162 -10.00 -1.50 -15.24
C PRO A 162 -9.14 -0.29 -14.87
N GLY A 163 -8.25 0.13 -15.78
CA GLY A 163 -7.38 1.28 -15.55
C GLY A 163 -6.40 1.09 -14.39
N ALA A 164 -6.02 -0.15 -14.07
CA ALA A 164 -4.94 -0.44 -13.12
C ALA A 164 -3.62 0.20 -13.57
N PHE A 165 -2.82 0.61 -12.59
CA PHE A 165 -1.51 1.24 -12.77
C PHE A 165 -0.50 0.63 -11.79
N TRP A 166 0.80 0.92 -11.99
CA TRP A 166 1.86 0.42 -11.12
C TRP A 166 1.56 0.72 -9.65
N CYS A 167 1.64 -0.30 -8.81
CA CYS A 167 1.43 -0.19 -7.37
C CYS A 167 2.47 -1.06 -6.69
N ASN A 168 3.68 -0.53 -6.55
CA ASN A 168 4.91 -1.25 -6.16
C ASN A 168 5.20 -2.58 -6.90
N GLY A 169 4.57 -2.79 -8.04
CA GLY A 169 4.69 -4.00 -8.82
C GLY A 169 3.95 -3.89 -10.15
N PRO A 170 4.27 -4.76 -11.12
CA PRO A 170 3.62 -4.80 -12.42
C PRO A 170 2.11 -4.99 -12.28
N THR A 171 1.32 -4.28 -13.08
CA THR A 171 -0.14 -4.41 -13.11
C THR A 171 -0.57 -5.82 -13.55
N LEU A 172 -1.62 -6.36 -12.94
CA LEU A 172 -2.25 -7.61 -13.36
C LEU A 172 -3.10 -7.37 -14.61
N LYS A 173 -2.70 -7.95 -15.75
CA LYS A 173 -3.37 -7.78 -17.04
C LYS A 173 -4.59 -8.69 -17.16
N SER A 174 -5.53 -8.35 -18.04
CA SER A 174 -6.72 -9.19 -18.30
C SER A 174 -7.59 -9.42 -17.05
N THR A 175 -7.66 -8.43 -16.17
CA THR A 175 -8.40 -8.48 -14.89
C THR A 175 -9.63 -7.56 -14.88
N GLU A 176 -10.06 -7.06 -16.04
CA GLU A 176 -11.16 -6.10 -16.22
C GLU A 176 -12.52 -6.68 -15.81
N ALA A 177 -12.66 -8.01 -15.77
CA ALA A 177 -13.85 -8.68 -15.26
C ALA A 177 -14.18 -8.31 -13.80
N SER A 178 -13.21 -7.77 -13.05
CA SER A 178 -13.43 -7.20 -11.72
C SER A 178 -14.29 -5.94 -11.69
N LYS A 179 -14.46 -5.25 -12.83
CA LYS A 179 -15.22 -3.99 -12.99
C LYS A 179 -14.72 -2.80 -12.16
N ARG A 180 -13.85 -3.02 -11.18
CA ARG A 180 -13.24 -2.04 -10.27
C ARG A 180 -11.79 -2.42 -10.06
N ARG A 181 -10.91 -1.42 -9.89
CA ARG A 181 -9.54 -1.69 -9.43
C ARG A 181 -9.52 -2.40 -8.08
N PHE A 182 -8.54 -3.26 -7.86
CA PHE A 182 -8.27 -3.87 -6.57
C PHE A 182 -6.77 -4.00 -6.39
N VAL A 183 -6.31 -3.93 -5.15
CA VAL A 183 -4.91 -4.17 -4.80
C VAL A 183 -4.77 -5.58 -4.25
N VAL A 184 -3.68 -6.25 -4.59
CA VAL A 184 -3.22 -7.46 -3.91
C VAL A 184 -1.99 -7.07 -3.11
N MET A 185 -2.05 -7.20 -1.79
CA MET A 185 -0.92 -7.01 -0.88
C MET A 185 -0.25 -8.36 -0.61
N GLY A 186 1.07 -8.40 -0.65
CA GLY A 186 1.88 -9.55 -0.25
C GLY A 186 2.57 -9.28 1.09
N PHE A 187 2.30 -10.12 2.09
CA PHE A 187 2.91 -10.07 3.40
C PHE A 187 3.63 -11.38 3.74
N SER A 188 4.67 -11.30 4.55
CA SER A 188 5.41 -12.46 5.05
C SER A 188 5.19 -12.60 6.55
N PHE A 189 4.74 -13.76 7.01
CA PHE A 189 4.64 -14.04 8.45
C PHE A 189 6.01 -14.30 9.12
N GLU A 190 7.10 -14.36 8.36
CA GLU A 190 8.47 -14.27 8.91
C GLU A 190 8.77 -12.86 9.44
N ARG A 191 8.14 -11.84 8.86
CA ARG A 191 8.35 -10.43 9.17
C ARG A 191 7.26 -9.92 10.12
N TYR A 192 7.46 -8.70 10.64
CA TYR A 192 6.56 -8.12 11.61
C TYR A 192 5.76 -6.95 11.02
N VAL A 193 5.03 -6.22 11.87
CA VAL A 193 4.08 -5.17 11.46
C VAL A 193 4.78 -3.99 10.79
N GLY A 194 6.05 -3.72 11.11
CA GLY A 194 6.84 -2.66 10.48
C GLY A 194 6.98 -2.89 8.97
N GLU A 195 7.37 -4.08 8.55
CA GLU A 195 7.48 -4.43 7.13
C GLU A 195 6.12 -4.46 6.43
N MET A 196 5.02 -4.78 7.14
CA MET A 196 3.68 -4.64 6.58
C MET A 196 3.30 -3.17 6.30
N LEU A 197 3.67 -2.26 7.20
CA LEU A 197 3.50 -0.82 7.01
C LEU A 197 4.38 -0.28 5.90
N GLU A 198 5.59 -0.83 5.73
CA GLU A 198 6.47 -0.50 4.60
C GLU A 198 5.83 -0.86 3.26
N ALA A 199 5.38 -2.11 3.11
CA ALA A 199 4.70 -2.59 1.91
C ALA A 199 3.46 -1.74 1.59
N TYR A 200 2.69 -1.36 2.61
CA TYR A 200 1.53 -0.48 2.47
C TYR A 200 1.94 0.97 2.16
N GLY A 201 3.07 1.42 2.66
CA GLY A 201 3.74 2.67 2.30
C GLY A 201 4.04 2.77 0.83
N HIS A 202 4.64 1.75 0.25
CA HIS A 202 4.91 1.71 -1.20
C HIS A 202 3.64 1.71 -2.06
N ARG A 203 2.56 1.06 -1.59
CA ARG A 203 1.22 1.21 -2.18
C ARG A 203 0.79 2.68 -2.13
N ALA A 204 0.88 3.31 -0.96
CA ALA A 204 0.48 4.70 -0.78
C ALA A 204 1.28 5.64 -1.69
N GLU A 205 2.59 5.49 -1.77
CA GLU A 205 3.45 6.27 -2.65
C GLU A 205 3.02 6.15 -4.11
N SER A 206 2.82 4.92 -4.59
CA SER A 206 2.38 4.66 -5.96
C SER A 206 1.01 5.30 -6.27
N ILE A 207 0.07 5.20 -5.33
CA ILE A 207 -1.28 5.78 -5.46
C ILE A 207 -1.21 7.30 -5.44
N MET A 208 -0.43 7.90 -4.55
CA MET A 208 -0.33 9.34 -4.41
C MET A 208 0.43 9.97 -5.59
N ASP A 209 1.50 9.33 -6.08
CA ASP A 209 2.17 9.74 -7.31
C ASP A 209 1.20 9.75 -8.50
N LYS A 210 0.37 8.69 -8.64
CA LYS A 210 -0.63 8.66 -9.72
C LYS A 210 -1.74 9.70 -9.51
N THR A 211 -2.20 9.91 -8.28
CA THR A 211 -3.24 10.89 -7.93
C THR A 211 -2.82 12.30 -8.32
N PHE A 212 -1.56 12.67 -8.05
CA PHE A 212 -1.01 13.99 -8.37
C PHE A 212 -0.38 14.07 -9.77
N SER A 213 -0.45 13.01 -10.60
CA SER A 213 0.21 12.96 -11.91
C SER A 213 -0.29 14.01 -12.92
N LYS A 214 -1.49 14.56 -12.70
CA LYS A 214 -2.08 15.63 -13.55
C LYS A 214 -1.79 17.04 -13.00
N VAL A 215 -1.01 17.15 -11.92
CA VAL A 215 -0.68 18.40 -11.24
C VAL A 215 0.84 18.60 -11.24
N SER A 216 1.30 19.82 -11.51
CA SER A 216 2.73 20.16 -11.66
C SER A 216 3.15 21.34 -10.78
N GLY A 217 4.46 21.50 -10.59
CA GLY A 217 5.03 22.59 -9.81
C GLY A 217 4.56 22.58 -8.36
N ASP A 218 4.38 23.76 -7.77
CA ASP A 218 3.97 23.91 -6.36
C ASP A 218 2.54 23.42 -6.07
N ALA A 219 1.72 23.24 -7.11
CA ALA A 219 0.40 22.63 -6.96
C ALA A 219 0.49 21.12 -6.65
N ASN A 220 1.61 20.46 -6.98
CA ASN A 220 1.84 19.05 -6.68
C ASN A 220 2.26 18.88 -5.21
N LEU A 221 1.25 18.84 -4.35
CA LEU A 221 1.43 18.76 -2.90
C LEU A 221 2.10 17.46 -2.46
N TRP A 222 1.94 16.36 -3.21
CA TRP A 222 2.67 15.12 -2.93
C TRP A 222 4.19 15.27 -3.07
N LYS A 223 4.68 15.92 -4.14
CA LYS A 223 6.11 16.20 -4.31
C LYS A 223 6.68 17.18 -3.28
N ARG A 224 5.84 17.98 -2.63
CA ARG A 224 6.24 18.79 -1.47
C ARG A 224 6.31 17.93 -0.20
N PHE A 225 5.29 17.11 0.05
CA PHE A 225 5.21 16.24 1.22
C PHE A 225 6.42 15.31 1.37
N ILE A 226 6.85 14.70 0.25
CA ILE A 226 7.95 13.72 0.27
C ILE A 226 9.37 14.31 0.28
N ARG A 227 9.50 15.63 0.45
CA ARG A 227 10.82 16.26 0.52
C ARG A 227 11.53 15.86 1.80
N TYR A 228 12.84 15.64 1.68
CA TYR A 228 13.76 15.48 2.79
C TYR A 228 15.06 16.20 2.44
N GLU A 229 15.93 16.44 3.42
CA GLU A 229 17.03 17.39 3.29
C GLU A 229 17.97 17.11 2.12
N LYS A 230 18.30 15.84 1.88
CA LYS A 230 19.20 15.44 0.80
C LYS A 230 18.63 15.75 -0.60
N THR A 231 17.31 15.71 -0.77
CA THR A 231 16.67 15.96 -2.07
C THR A 231 16.17 17.40 -2.23
N ALA A 232 15.92 18.09 -1.12
CA ALA A 232 15.46 19.47 -1.12
C ALA A 232 16.07 20.24 0.08
N PRO A 233 17.36 20.64 -0.01
CA PRO A 233 18.06 21.31 1.08
C PRO A 233 17.32 22.55 1.61
N GLY A 234 17.15 22.65 2.93
CA GLY A 234 16.41 23.73 3.61
C GLY A 234 14.88 23.74 3.36
N LYS A 235 14.36 22.72 2.67
CA LYS A 235 12.94 22.55 2.34
C LYS A 235 12.43 21.15 2.69
N SER A 236 13.06 20.51 3.68
CA SER A 236 12.64 19.20 4.20
C SER A 236 11.20 19.26 4.73
N ALA A 237 10.42 18.20 4.47
CA ALA A 237 9.03 18.03 4.89
C ALA A 237 8.90 16.69 5.64
N CYS A 238 8.02 15.79 5.21
CA CYS A 238 7.78 14.51 5.88
C CYS A 238 8.68 13.37 5.39
N GLY A 239 9.39 13.54 4.26
CA GLY A 239 10.13 12.44 3.65
C GLY A 239 9.21 11.36 3.06
N ASN A 240 9.72 10.15 2.89
CA ASN A 240 9.00 9.04 2.26
C ASN A 240 9.16 7.75 3.07
N ILE A 241 8.66 6.62 2.57
CA ILE A 241 8.64 5.39 3.37
C ILE A 241 10.06 4.89 3.73
N HIS A 242 11.07 5.25 2.93
CA HIS A 242 12.48 4.89 3.06
C HIS A 242 13.33 5.95 3.76
N PHE A 243 12.98 7.23 3.59
CA PHE A 243 13.80 8.36 4.04
C PHE A 243 13.01 9.29 4.96
N ALA A 244 13.48 9.42 6.20
CA ALA A 244 13.03 10.45 7.12
C ALA A 244 13.59 11.83 6.74
N PRO A 245 13.12 12.94 7.35
CA PRO A 245 13.49 14.30 6.98
C PRO A 245 15.00 14.61 6.92
N ASN A 246 15.83 13.90 7.70
CA ASN A 246 17.28 14.08 7.78
C ASN A 246 18.09 12.91 7.18
N SER A 247 17.43 11.87 6.64
CA SER A 247 18.09 10.66 6.17
C SER A 247 19.09 10.94 5.04
N GLN A 248 20.25 10.29 5.12
CA GLN A 248 21.34 10.42 4.13
C GLN A 248 21.45 9.20 3.21
N VAL A 249 21.01 8.04 3.68
CA VAL A 249 20.95 6.78 2.93
C VAL A 249 19.63 6.08 3.19
N ASP A 250 19.38 5.01 2.44
CA ASP A 250 18.17 4.21 2.57
C ASP A 250 18.02 3.66 4.00
N TYR A 251 16.80 3.73 4.56
CA TYR A 251 16.45 3.32 5.93
C TYR A 251 17.21 4.05 7.07
N ASP A 252 17.79 5.22 6.81
CA ASP A 252 18.53 6.03 7.79
C ASP A 252 17.58 6.79 8.75
N TRP A 253 16.69 6.07 9.43
CA TRP A 253 15.70 6.64 10.35
C TRP A 253 16.28 6.96 11.73
N SER A 254 17.43 6.39 12.10
CA SER A 254 18.12 6.63 13.38
C SER A 254 19.09 7.81 13.34
N ASN A 255 19.15 8.57 12.25
CA ASN A 255 20.13 9.65 12.10
C ASN A 255 19.92 10.74 13.18
N PRO A 256 20.91 10.98 14.06
CA PRO A 256 20.75 11.94 15.15
C PRO A 256 20.89 13.40 14.70
N THR A 257 21.34 13.64 13.46
CA THR A 257 21.61 15.00 12.95
C THR A 257 20.31 15.79 12.87
N PRO A 258 20.18 16.92 13.61
CA PRO A 258 18.96 17.72 13.54
C PRO A 258 18.78 18.36 12.16
N VAL A 259 17.53 18.54 11.75
CA VAL A 259 17.18 19.21 10.50
C VAL A 259 15.99 20.13 10.67
N VAL A 260 15.94 21.23 9.93
CA VAL A 260 14.75 22.08 9.85
C VAL A 260 13.75 21.41 8.90
N SER A 261 12.54 21.12 9.39
CA SER A 261 11.46 20.52 8.60
C SER A 261 10.13 21.24 8.78
N GLU A 262 9.33 21.26 7.72
CA GLU A 262 7.92 21.71 7.74
C GLU A 262 6.91 20.59 8.08
N CYS A 263 7.36 19.45 8.62
CA CYS A 263 6.46 18.32 8.97
C CYS A 263 5.30 18.75 9.90
N TYR A 264 5.53 19.68 10.83
CA TYR A 264 4.47 20.21 11.70
C TYR A 264 3.45 21.09 10.95
N ASP A 265 3.86 21.80 9.91
CA ASP A 265 2.94 22.57 9.06
C ASP A 265 1.99 21.62 8.30
N TRP A 266 2.48 20.45 7.90
CA TRP A 266 1.65 19.38 7.34
C TRP A 266 0.69 18.78 8.36
N LEU A 267 1.17 18.49 9.57
CA LEU A 267 0.38 17.84 10.60
C LEU A 267 -0.73 18.75 11.17
N LEU A 268 -0.41 20.04 11.38
CA LEU A 268 -1.26 20.95 12.15
C LEU A 268 -2.03 21.93 11.28
N ASN A 269 -1.46 22.37 10.15
CA ASN A 269 -1.97 23.53 9.41
C ASN A 269 -2.51 23.19 8.01
N PHE A 270 -2.32 21.96 7.51
CA PHE A 270 -2.90 21.57 6.22
C PHE A 270 -4.44 21.71 6.24
N PRO A 271 -5.08 22.35 5.23
CA PRO A 271 -4.53 22.76 3.92
C PRO A 271 -4.05 24.23 3.84
N ASN A 272 -4.13 24.96 4.94
CA ASN A 272 -3.82 26.38 5.09
C ASN A 272 -2.48 26.55 5.83
N PHE A 273 -1.40 26.19 5.15
CA PHE A 273 -0.04 26.28 5.67
C PHE A 273 0.29 27.65 6.29
N GLU A 274 0.88 27.64 7.47
CA GLU A 274 1.31 28.84 8.21
C GLU A 274 2.84 29.03 8.17
N GLY A 275 3.57 28.08 7.57
CA GLY A 275 5.03 28.11 7.51
C GLY A 275 5.71 27.60 8.79
N ASP A 276 5.04 26.74 9.56
CA ASP A 276 5.58 26.13 10.78
C ASP A 276 6.76 25.20 10.47
N LYS A 277 7.97 25.72 10.65
CA LYS A 277 9.23 24.99 10.48
C LYS A 277 9.94 24.85 11.81
N ARG A 278 10.31 23.61 12.14
CA ARG A 278 10.95 23.27 13.42
C ARG A 278 12.20 22.46 13.20
N ILE A 279 13.11 22.51 14.17
CA ILE A 279 14.25 21.61 14.22
C ILE A 279 13.76 20.27 14.77
N VAL A 280 13.92 19.21 13.98
CA VAL A 280 13.50 17.84 14.28
C VAL A 280 14.68 16.88 14.12
N ALA A 281 14.59 15.70 14.74
CA ALA A 281 15.60 14.65 14.65
C ALA A 281 14.95 13.26 14.80
N ALA A 282 15.74 12.20 14.75
CA ALA A 282 15.26 10.81 14.79
C ALA A 282 14.26 10.49 15.91
N SER A 283 14.35 11.16 17.06
CA SER A 283 13.39 10.97 18.17
C SER A 283 11.94 11.26 17.80
N GLU A 284 11.68 12.10 16.80
CA GLU A 284 10.32 12.44 16.36
C GLU A 284 9.60 11.26 15.69
N TRP A 285 10.35 10.36 15.04
CA TRP A 285 9.82 9.23 14.26
C TRP A 285 10.36 7.89 14.75
N GLY A 286 10.59 7.77 16.07
CA GLY A 286 10.88 6.48 16.71
C GLY A 286 12.35 6.06 16.73
N GLY A 287 13.29 6.94 16.38
CA GLY A 287 14.71 6.74 16.66
C GLY A 287 15.38 5.62 15.87
N GLY A 288 14.79 5.19 14.75
CA GLY A 288 15.24 4.03 13.97
C GLY A 288 14.29 2.85 13.98
N ASP A 289 13.25 2.86 14.83
CA ASP A 289 12.22 1.82 14.78
C ASP A 289 11.37 1.96 13.50
N ILE A 290 11.34 0.89 12.72
CA ILE A 290 10.63 0.82 11.43
C ILE A 290 9.13 1.13 11.58
N ARG A 291 8.48 0.53 12.58
CA ARG A 291 7.03 0.64 12.77
C ARG A 291 6.68 2.04 13.23
N GLU A 292 7.44 2.61 14.16
CA GLU A 292 7.22 3.96 14.65
C GLU A 292 7.52 5.02 13.58
N HIS A 293 8.54 4.83 12.73
CA HIS A 293 8.78 5.70 11.59
C HIS A 293 7.60 5.72 10.62
N HIS A 294 7.13 4.53 10.20
CA HIS A 294 6.00 4.45 9.27
C HIS A 294 4.71 4.98 9.89
N LYS A 295 4.46 4.72 11.18
CA LYS A 295 3.31 5.30 11.89
C LYS A 295 3.40 6.81 11.93
N TRP A 296 4.56 7.38 12.25
CA TRP A 296 4.79 8.82 12.22
C TRP A 296 4.51 9.39 10.82
N TRP A 297 5.05 8.77 9.77
CA TRP A 297 4.86 9.23 8.39
C TRP A 297 3.40 9.22 7.95
N PHE A 298 2.67 8.11 8.20
CA PHE A 298 1.24 8.04 7.92
C PHE A 298 0.40 8.96 8.80
N ASN A 299 0.85 9.25 10.02
CA ASN A 299 0.18 10.23 10.88
C ASN A 299 0.25 11.64 10.27
N HIS A 300 1.18 11.93 9.37
CA HIS A 300 1.24 13.21 8.65
C HIS A 300 0.38 13.25 7.38
N PHE A 301 -0.24 12.14 6.96
CA PHE A 301 -1.12 12.17 5.80
C PHE A 301 -2.35 13.06 6.05
N PRO A 302 -2.61 14.03 5.15
CA PRO A 302 -3.80 14.86 5.18
C PRO A 302 -5.11 14.07 5.27
N ARG A 303 -6.01 14.55 6.13
CA ARG A 303 -7.28 13.87 6.48
C ARG A 303 -8.41 14.84 6.84
N VAL A 304 -8.35 16.05 6.29
CA VAL A 304 -9.28 17.14 6.58
C VAL A 304 -10.25 17.38 5.44
N ALA A 305 -11.28 18.18 5.69
CA ALA A 305 -12.24 18.59 4.68
C ALA A 305 -11.56 19.40 3.56
N GLY A 306 -12.15 19.33 2.39
CA GLY A 306 -11.86 20.14 1.23
C GLY A 306 -11.21 19.38 0.08
N ARG A 307 -10.99 20.11 -1.00
CA ARG A 307 -10.28 19.71 -2.20
C ARG A 307 -9.45 20.87 -2.70
N LYS A 308 -8.17 20.60 -2.97
CA LYS A 308 -7.22 21.57 -3.47
C LYS A 308 -6.47 21.00 -4.66
N ASN A 309 -6.31 21.79 -5.72
CA ASN A 309 -5.73 21.36 -6.98
C ASN A 309 -6.41 20.10 -7.55
N GLY A 310 -7.73 20.00 -7.40
CA GLY A 310 -8.55 18.85 -7.84
C GLY A 310 -8.31 17.55 -7.07
N VAL A 311 -7.53 17.55 -5.98
CA VAL A 311 -7.25 16.40 -5.12
C VAL A 311 -7.90 16.61 -3.75
N HIS A 312 -8.58 15.59 -3.23
CA HIS A 312 -9.20 15.68 -1.91
C HIS A 312 -8.13 15.91 -0.83
N ASN A 313 -8.45 16.74 0.15
CA ASN A 313 -7.60 17.02 1.32
C ASN A 313 -7.51 15.84 2.28
N ASN A 314 -8.37 14.83 2.15
CA ASN A 314 -8.20 13.54 2.82
C ASN A 314 -7.59 12.52 1.85
N TRP A 315 -6.29 12.26 1.99
CA TRP A 315 -5.51 11.39 1.10
C TRP A 315 -5.83 9.91 1.31
N TRP A 316 -6.31 9.51 2.49
CA TRP A 316 -6.77 8.15 2.75
C TRP A 316 -7.91 7.73 1.82
N GLN A 317 -8.66 8.69 1.27
CA GLN A 317 -9.67 8.42 0.25
C GLN A 317 -9.10 7.74 -1.00
N TYR A 318 -7.86 8.04 -1.38
CA TYR A 318 -7.20 7.43 -2.54
C TYR A 318 -6.48 6.15 -2.15
N VAL A 319 -5.72 6.18 -1.05
CA VAL A 319 -4.89 5.03 -0.63
C VAL A 319 -5.77 3.81 -0.33
N VAL A 320 -6.88 4.00 0.39
CA VAL A 320 -7.83 2.93 0.72
C VAL A 320 -8.69 2.55 -0.49
N ASN A 321 -9.15 3.55 -1.26
CA ASN A 321 -10.01 3.31 -2.42
C ASN A 321 -9.38 3.85 -3.72
N PRO A 322 -8.59 3.03 -4.43
CA PRO A 322 -7.93 3.44 -5.66
C PRO A 322 -8.91 3.76 -6.79
N GLN A 323 -10.22 3.48 -6.68
CA GLN A 323 -11.19 3.96 -7.68
C GLN A 323 -11.20 5.48 -7.82
N ARG A 324 -10.83 6.21 -6.76
CA ARG A 324 -10.84 7.68 -6.78
C ARG A 324 -9.72 8.31 -7.61
N VAL A 325 -8.71 7.53 -7.98
CA VAL A 325 -7.61 8.02 -8.81
C VAL A 325 -8.11 8.23 -10.24
N ILE A 326 -8.05 9.47 -10.74
CA ILE A 326 -8.44 9.78 -12.11
C ILE A 326 -7.30 9.38 -13.04
N VAL A 327 -7.49 8.28 -13.77
CA VAL A 327 -6.47 7.75 -14.71
C VAL A 327 -6.40 8.50 -16.03
#